data_AF-A0A7I4Z2J2-F1
#
_entry.id   AF-A0A7I4Z2J2-F1
#
_cell.length_a   1.000
_cell.length_b   1.000
_cell.length_c   1.000
_cell.angle_alpha   90.00
_cell.angle_beta   90.00
_cell.angle_gamma   90.00
#
_symmetry.space_group_name_H-M   'P 1'
#
loop_
_entity.id
_entity.type
_entity.pdbx_description
1 polymer ?
#
loop_
_entity_poly.entity_id
_entity_poly.type
_entity_poly.pdbx_seq_one_letter_code
_entity_poly.pdbx_strand_id
1 'polypeptide(L)'
;MACRRLYPEQTWRRIEGESKQICNSIRSRAKSALCAKYDRLLGTHRGNARKIKSRSPMEHRLTDEHARSEREVARVTVLGDAQLSSNALDHLSLGPSFSPAQNINAATFCKVVGYFYRLRDLLRCNDRRERSLHPTANQRSLPTAPFPRMFYKEPDPVPNVDVKVRMLSTGVLNVLNQHRRHQNSNLTFQQRQEFREIRELGSNGTIRISVSDKGGELVVMPQSLDRAITEIHLRHTTT
;
A
#
# COMPACT_ATOMS: atom_id res chain seq x y z
N MET A 1 -13.73 23.19 3.81
CA MET A 1 -14.30 24.52 3.50
C MET A 1 -15.55 24.88 4.34
N ALA A 2 -15.98 24.07 5.31
CA ALA A 2 -17.20 24.36 6.10
C ALA A 2 -16.96 25.32 7.28
N CYS A 3 -15.84 25.21 8.00
CA CYS A 3 -15.59 25.96 9.24
C CYS A 3 -15.20 27.45 9.03
N ARG A 4 -14.75 27.83 7.82
CA ARG A 4 -14.36 29.22 7.52
C ARG A 4 -15.54 30.20 7.59
N ARG A 5 -16.78 29.71 7.43
CA ARG A 5 -18.01 30.53 7.44
C ARG A 5 -18.51 30.90 8.85
N LEU A 6 -17.97 30.27 9.89
CA LEU A 6 -18.46 30.38 11.27
C LEU A 6 -17.65 31.34 12.15
N TYR A 7 -16.51 31.85 11.65
CA TYR A 7 -15.62 32.71 12.43
C TYR A 7 -15.25 33.98 11.65
N PRO A 8 -15.05 35.12 12.35
CA PRO A 8 -14.49 36.33 11.75
C PRO A 8 -13.15 36.06 11.06
N GLU A 9 -12.91 36.72 9.92
CA GLU A 9 -11.79 36.40 9.03
C GLU A 9 -10.41 36.62 9.68
N GLN A 10 -10.31 37.52 10.65
CA GLN A 10 -9.09 37.71 11.45
C GLN A 10 -8.79 36.52 12.37
N THR A 11 -9.81 36.00 13.06
CA THR A 11 -9.67 34.84 13.94
C THR A 11 -9.29 33.59 13.15
N TRP A 12 -9.90 33.39 11.98
CA TRP A 12 -9.56 32.28 11.10
C TRP A 12 -8.11 32.36 10.59
N ARG A 13 -7.65 33.54 10.14
CA ARG A 13 -6.26 33.74 9.70
C ARG A 13 -5.25 33.48 10.81
N ARG A 14 -5.59 33.85 12.06
CA ARG A 14 -4.75 33.56 13.22
C ARG A 14 -4.65 32.05 13.48
N ILE A 15 -5.77 31.34 13.52
CA ILE A 15 -5.81 29.88 13.75
C ILE A 15 -5.05 29.13 12.64
N GLU A 16 -5.25 29.52 11.38
CA GLU A 16 -4.55 28.93 10.25
C GLU A 16 -3.04 29.21 10.31
N GLY A 17 -2.65 30.44 10.69
CA GLY A 17 -1.25 30.83 10.88
C GLY A 17 -0.56 30.01 11.98
N GLU A 18 -1.18 29.92 13.15
CA GLU A 18 -0.67 29.13 14.29
C GLU A 18 -0.61 27.63 13.95
N SER A 19 -1.66 27.10 13.31
CA SER A 19 -1.68 25.69 12.86
C SER A 19 -0.57 25.40 11.86
N LYS A 20 -0.31 26.32 10.93
CA LYS A 20 0.77 26.20 9.95
C LYS A 20 2.14 26.25 10.62
N GLN A 21 2.33 27.11 11.63
CA GLN A 21 3.56 27.16 12.42
C GLN A 21 3.80 25.86 13.19
N ILE A 22 2.78 25.31 13.86
CA ILE A 22 2.87 24.03 14.58
C ILE A 22 3.23 22.90 13.61
N CYS A 23 2.52 22.80 12.49
CA CYS A 23 2.81 21.79 11.46
C CYS A 23 4.24 21.91 10.92
N ASN A 24 4.72 23.13 10.69
CA ASN A 24 6.09 23.37 10.23
C ASN A 24 7.12 23.00 11.30
N SER A 25 6.85 23.28 12.57
CA SER A 25 7.71 22.90 13.70
C SER A 25 7.82 21.37 13.82
N ILE A 26 6.69 20.66 13.78
CA ILE A 26 6.66 19.19 13.79
C ILE A 26 7.44 18.62 12.60
N ARG A 27 7.20 19.15 11.40
CA ARG A 27 7.90 18.70 10.18
C ARG A 27 9.40 18.95 10.26
N SER A 28 9.81 20.10 10.77
CA SER A 28 11.21 20.46 10.97
C SER A 28 11.88 19.51 11.98
N ARG A 29 11.25 19.28 13.13
CA ARG A 29 11.76 18.37 14.17
C ARG A 29 11.89 16.93 13.66
N ALA A 30 10.89 16.44 12.91
CA ALA A 30 10.94 15.13 12.29
C ALA A 30 12.07 15.03 11.26
N LYS A 31 12.23 16.07 10.41
CA LYS A 31 13.33 16.14 9.44
C LYS A 31 14.69 16.11 10.14
N SER A 32 14.90 16.92 11.17
CA SER A 32 16.17 16.95 11.91
C SER A 32 16.46 15.61 12.61
N ALA A 33 15.46 14.96 13.19
CA ALA A 33 15.63 13.64 13.80
C ALA A 33 16.03 12.57 12.78
N LEU A 34 15.42 12.59 11.58
CA LEU A 34 15.77 11.68 10.49
C LEU A 34 17.16 11.97 9.92
N CYS A 35 17.53 13.24 9.73
CA CYS A 35 18.87 13.64 9.32
C CYS A 35 19.91 13.17 10.34
N ALA A 36 19.70 13.41 11.63
CA ALA A 36 20.61 12.93 12.68
C ALA A 36 20.74 11.41 12.70
N LYS A 37 19.65 10.67 12.47
CA LYS A 37 19.67 9.21 12.34
C LYS A 37 20.46 8.76 11.11
N TYR A 38 20.29 9.44 9.98
CA TYR A 38 21.02 9.18 8.74
C TYR A 38 22.53 9.43 8.91
N ASP A 39 22.91 10.55 9.53
CA ASP A 39 24.30 10.90 9.79
C ASP A 39 24.97 9.91 10.75
N ARG A 40 24.24 9.44 11.77
CA ARG A 40 24.71 8.35 12.66
C ARG A 40 25.01 7.08 11.86
N LEU A 41 24.10 6.68 10.98
CA LEU A 41 24.29 5.47 10.16
C LEU A 41 25.48 5.61 9.19
N LEU A 42 25.67 6.78 8.58
CA LEU A 42 26.84 7.08 7.75
C LEU A 42 28.14 7.07 8.57
N GLY A 43 28.12 7.62 9.78
CA GLY A 43 29.25 7.63 10.71
C GLY A 43 29.67 6.22 11.13
N THR A 44 28.70 5.36 11.47
CA THR A 44 28.96 3.94 11.77
C THR A 44 29.56 3.20 10.57
N HIS A 45 29.12 3.51 9.36
CA HIS A 45 29.64 2.87 8.15
C HIS A 45 31.10 3.28 7.85
N ARG A 46 31.48 4.55 8.11
CA ARG A 46 32.88 5.02 8.00
C ARG A 46 33.78 4.52 9.14
N GLY A 47 33.25 4.33 10.34
CA GLY A 47 33.98 3.77 11.49
C GLY A 47 34.34 2.28 11.30
N ASN A 48 33.43 1.51 10.72
CA ASN A 48 33.66 0.09 10.44
C ASN A 48 34.64 -0.15 9.29
N ALA A 49 34.72 0.76 8.31
CA ALA A 49 35.72 0.67 7.23
C ALA A 49 37.16 0.92 7.69
N ARG A 50 37.38 1.68 8.78
CA ARG A 50 38.72 1.88 9.38
C ARG A 50 39.13 0.74 10.32
N LYS A 51 38.18 0.06 10.98
CA LYS A 51 38.48 -1.05 11.89
C LYS A 51 38.85 -2.37 11.20
N ILE A 52 38.53 -2.55 9.92
CA ILE A 52 38.86 -3.79 9.17
C ILE A 52 40.37 -3.92 8.88
N LYS A 53 41.17 -2.87 9.05
CA LYS A 53 42.65 -2.95 8.85
C LYS A 53 43.45 -3.30 10.10
N SER A 54 42.85 -3.47 11.28
CA SER A 54 43.61 -3.92 12.46
C SER A 54 42.81 -4.85 13.38
N ARG A 55 43.35 -6.07 13.51
CA ARG A 55 43.15 -7.11 14.56
C ARG A 55 42.19 -8.26 14.27
N SER A 56 42.81 -9.41 13.94
CA SER A 56 42.87 -10.68 14.69
C SER A 56 41.72 -11.08 15.64
N PRO A 57 41.31 -12.37 15.71
CA PRO A 57 40.10 -12.82 16.40
C PRO A 57 40.38 -13.34 17.82
N MET A 58 39.82 -12.69 18.84
CA MET A 58 39.28 -13.25 20.09
C MET A 58 39.06 -12.12 21.07
N GLU A 59 37.83 -12.00 21.61
CA GLU A 59 37.57 -12.01 23.07
C GLU A 59 36.09 -11.74 23.35
N HIS A 60 35.59 -12.51 24.30
CA HIS A 60 34.26 -12.43 24.87
C HIS A 60 34.08 -11.19 25.78
N ARG A 61 32.81 -10.78 25.91
CA ARG A 61 32.17 -10.11 27.08
C ARG A 61 32.47 -8.62 27.30
N LEU A 62 31.48 -7.74 27.15
CA LEU A 62 30.53 -7.16 28.17
C LEU A 62 30.73 -5.63 28.04
N THR A 63 29.81 -4.69 28.11
CA THR A 63 28.38 -4.55 28.43
C THR A 63 28.05 -3.12 28.00
N ASP A 64 26.88 -2.87 27.44
CA ASP A 64 26.23 -1.57 27.65
C ASP A 64 24.74 -1.81 27.84
N GLU A 65 24.42 -2.18 29.08
CA GLU A 65 23.07 -2.13 29.61
C GLU A 65 22.67 -0.67 29.77
N HIS A 66 21.82 -0.14 28.88
CA HIS A 66 20.67 0.71 29.23
C HIS A 66 20.01 1.30 27.97
N ALA A 67 19.13 0.53 27.34
CA ALA A 67 17.96 1.08 26.66
C ALA A 67 16.90 -0.02 26.45
N ARG A 68 16.26 -0.39 27.56
CA ARG A 68 14.95 -1.08 27.66
C ARG A 68 14.81 -2.38 26.87
N SER A 69 14.90 -3.46 27.64
CA SER A 69 13.99 -4.61 27.54
C SER A 69 12.53 -4.14 27.44
N GLU A 70 12.09 -3.77 26.23
CA GLU A 70 10.74 -4.13 25.83
C GLU A 70 10.79 -5.65 25.75
N ARG A 71 10.07 -6.31 26.67
CA ARG A 71 9.89 -7.76 26.68
C ARG A 71 9.82 -8.25 25.25
N GLU A 72 10.59 -9.28 24.95
CA GLU A 72 10.57 -10.03 23.71
C GLU A 72 9.21 -10.73 23.59
N VAL A 73 8.15 -9.94 23.45
CA VAL A 73 6.81 -10.42 23.16
C VAL A 73 6.89 -10.80 21.70
N ALA A 74 6.87 -12.11 21.44
CA ALA A 74 6.78 -12.64 20.09
C ALA A 74 5.70 -11.84 19.35
N ARG A 75 6.11 -11.03 18.37
CA ARG A 75 5.17 -10.17 17.62
C ARG A 75 4.36 -10.97 16.60
N VAL A 76 4.47 -12.30 16.66
CA VAL A 76 3.85 -13.25 15.76
C VAL A 76 3.26 -14.39 16.58
N THR A 77 1.97 -14.59 16.43
CA THR A 77 1.24 -15.71 17.03
C THR A 77 0.80 -16.65 15.91
N VAL A 78 1.27 -17.90 15.94
CA VAL A 78 0.82 -18.94 15.01
C VAL A 78 -0.29 -19.74 15.68
N LEU A 79 -1.44 -19.80 15.04
CA LEU A 79 -2.59 -20.58 15.49
C LEU A 79 -2.72 -21.85 14.64
N GLY A 80 -2.96 -22.99 15.27
CA GLY A 80 -3.17 -24.27 14.57
C GLY A 80 -1.88 -24.89 14.02
N ASP A 81 -2.02 -25.63 12.91
CA ASP A 81 -0.97 -26.41 12.25
C ASP A 81 -0.30 -25.66 11.07
N ALA A 82 -0.38 -24.32 11.06
CA ALA A 82 0.26 -23.53 10.01
C ALA A 82 1.79 -23.72 10.05
N GLN A 83 2.32 -24.39 9.03
CA GLN A 83 3.76 -24.57 8.87
C GLN A 83 4.38 -23.30 8.27
N LEU A 84 5.23 -22.64 9.06
CA LEU A 84 6.09 -21.55 8.62
C LEU A 84 7.54 -21.95 8.89
N SER A 85 8.44 -21.57 7.98
CA SER A 85 9.87 -21.72 8.23
C SER A 85 10.32 -20.83 9.41
N SER A 86 11.30 -21.28 10.20
CA SER A 86 11.83 -20.52 11.35
C SER A 86 12.23 -19.08 10.95
N ASN A 87 12.82 -18.94 9.76
CA ASN A 87 13.23 -17.63 9.27
C ASN A 87 12.05 -16.74 8.86
N ALA A 88 10.94 -17.32 8.38
CA ALA A 88 9.71 -16.58 8.07
C ALA A 88 9.08 -15.99 9.34
N LEU A 89 9.14 -16.72 10.46
CA LEU A 89 8.70 -16.24 11.77
C LEU A 89 9.56 -15.06 12.26
N ASP A 90 10.88 -15.18 12.16
CA ASP A 90 11.80 -14.11 12.51
C ASP A 90 11.54 -12.84 11.69
N HIS A 91 11.15 -12.98 10.42
CA HIS A 91 10.80 -11.84 9.57
C HIS A 91 9.47 -11.20 9.91
N LEU A 92 8.45 -11.99 10.21
CA LEU A 92 7.16 -11.48 10.68
C LEU A 92 7.32 -10.77 12.04
N SER A 93 8.30 -11.18 12.86
CA SER A 93 8.62 -10.53 14.13
C SER A 93 9.13 -9.09 13.98
N LEU A 94 9.63 -8.71 12.79
CA LEU A 94 10.04 -7.34 12.48
C LEU A 94 8.86 -6.36 12.47
N GLY A 95 7.63 -6.87 12.37
CA GLY A 95 6.39 -6.11 12.51
C GLY A 95 5.92 -5.38 11.24
N PRO A 96 4.77 -4.69 11.33
CA PRO A 96 4.04 -4.13 10.18
C PRO A 96 4.74 -2.95 9.48
N SER A 97 5.82 -2.40 10.06
CA SER A 97 6.63 -1.36 9.43
C SER A 97 7.37 -1.82 8.16
N PHE A 98 7.38 -3.13 7.90
CA PHE A 98 7.93 -3.72 6.69
C PHE A 98 6.81 -4.18 5.77
N SER A 99 6.14 -3.25 5.09
CA SER A 99 5.33 -3.58 3.92
C SER A 99 6.22 -3.51 2.67
N PRO A 100 6.78 -4.62 2.16
CA PRO A 100 7.44 -4.58 0.87
C PRO A 100 6.41 -4.12 -0.17
N ALA A 101 6.69 -2.99 -0.82
CA ALA A 101 5.85 -2.50 -1.90
C ALA A 101 5.68 -3.63 -2.92
N GLN A 102 4.43 -3.94 -3.27
CA GLN A 102 4.18 -4.94 -4.29
C GLN A 102 4.82 -4.48 -5.60
N ASN A 103 5.58 -5.37 -6.22
CA ASN A 103 6.05 -5.16 -7.56
C ASN A 103 4.85 -4.97 -8.50
N ILE A 104 4.94 -3.98 -9.38
CA ILE A 104 3.93 -3.77 -10.43
C ILE A 104 4.01 -4.97 -11.37
N ASN A 105 3.08 -5.92 -11.20
CA ASN A 105 2.97 -7.11 -12.03
C ASN A 105 2.23 -6.79 -13.35
N ALA A 106 2.43 -7.62 -14.38
CA ALA A 106 1.68 -7.57 -15.63
C ALA A 106 0.17 -7.62 -15.38
N ALA A 107 -0.31 -8.39 -14.40
CA ALA A 107 -1.72 -8.41 -14.02
C ALA A 107 -2.23 -7.04 -13.53
N THR A 108 -1.44 -6.34 -12.73
CA THR A 108 -1.74 -4.97 -12.27
C THR A 108 -1.76 -3.99 -13.44
N PHE A 109 -0.81 -4.13 -14.36
CA PHE A 109 -0.76 -3.35 -15.58
C PHE A 109 -2.01 -3.56 -16.45
N CYS A 110 -2.39 -4.82 -16.71
CA CYS A 110 -3.59 -5.16 -17.48
C CYS A 110 -4.86 -4.63 -16.82
N LYS A 111 -4.97 -4.68 -15.48
CA LYS A 111 -6.09 -4.07 -14.75
C LYS A 111 -6.16 -2.57 -15.02
N VAL A 112 -5.05 -1.85 -14.82
CA VAL A 112 -4.97 -0.40 -15.03
C VAL A 112 -5.36 -0.03 -16.47
N VAL A 113 -4.82 -0.74 -17.46
CA VAL A 113 -5.14 -0.54 -18.88
C VAL A 113 -6.63 -0.83 -19.15
N GLY A 114 -7.18 -1.91 -18.60
CA GLY A 114 -8.62 -2.23 -18.71
C GLY A 114 -9.51 -1.12 -18.14
N TYR A 115 -9.13 -0.53 -17.02
CA TYR A 115 -9.84 0.63 -16.46
C TYR A 115 -9.76 1.87 -17.36
N PHE A 116 -8.63 2.10 -18.04
CA PHE A 116 -8.53 3.19 -19.01
C PHE A 116 -9.46 3.01 -20.20
N TYR A 117 -9.56 1.79 -20.75
CA TYR A 117 -10.53 1.49 -21.82
C TYR A 117 -11.97 1.72 -21.34
N ARG A 118 -12.31 1.26 -20.12
CA ARG A 118 -13.63 1.49 -19.53
C ARG A 118 -13.92 2.99 -19.33
N LEU A 119 -12.95 3.75 -18.82
CA LEU A 119 -13.08 5.20 -18.63
C LEU A 119 -13.30 5.92 -19.97
N ARG A 120 -12.53 5.57 -20.99
CA ARG A 120 -12.68 6.11 -22.34
C ARG A 120 -14.09 5.88 -22.87
N ASP A 121 -14.60 4.66 -22.75
CA ASP A 121 -15.92 4.30 -23.27
C ASP A 121 -17.03 5.04 -22.52
N LEU A 122 -16.90 5.20 -21.20
CA LEU A 122 -17.82 6.02 -20.40
C LEU A 122 -17.80 7.49 -20.83
N LEU A 123 -16.61 8.06 -21.06
CA LEU A 123 -16.48 9.45 -21.51
C LEU A 123 -17.05 9.65 -22.92
N ARG A 124 -16.83 8.70 -23.83
CA ARG A 124 -17.46 8.70 -25.18
C ARG A 124 -18.98 8.63 -25.09
N CYS A 125 -19.52 7.84 -24.16
CA CYS A 125 -20.96 7.76 -23.94
C CYS A 125 -21.55 9.05 -23.33
N ASN A 126 -20.83 9.69 -22.40
CA ASN A 126 -21.25 10.94 -21.79
C ASN A 126 -21.23 12.10 -22.78
N ASP A 127 -20.16 12.25 -23.58
CA ASP A 127 -20.06 13.31 -24.61
C ASP A 127 -21.22 13.20 -25.63
N ARG A 128 -21.62 11.99 -26.00
CA ARG A 128 -22.81 11.77 -26.85
C ARG A 128 -24.11 12.20 -26.19
N ARG A 129 -24.29 11.89 -24.91
CA ARG A 129 -25.48 12.31 -24.15
C ARG A 129 -25.53 13.83 -24.08
N GLU A 130 -24.41 14.49 -23.83
CA GLU A 130 -24.29 15.95 -23.83
C GLU A 130 -24.58 16.57 -25.20
N ARG A 131 -24.07 16.00 -26.30
CA ARG A 131 -24.44 16.45 -27.65
C ARG A 131 -25.92 16.22 -27.97
N SER A 132 -26.49 15.12 -27.48
CA SER A 132 -27.91 14.77 -27.69
C SER A 132 -28.88 15.63 -26.86
N LEU A 133 -28.40 16.36 -25.85
CA LEU A 133 -29.18 17.33 -25.07
C LEU A 133 -29.47 18.63 -25.86
N HIS A 134 -28.91 18.79 -27.06
CA HIS A 134 -29.42 19.70 -28.09
C HIS A 134 -30.33 18.92 -29.04
N PRO A 135 -31.65 18.89 -28.82
CA PRO A 135 -32.53 18.04 -29.60
C PRO A 135 -32.76 18.68 -30.96
N THR A 136 -32.24 18.07 -32.02
CA THR A 136 -32.97 18.08 -33.29
C THR A 136 -34.23 17.25 -33.07
N ALA A 137 -35.39 17.90 -33.18
CA ALA A 137 -36.68 17.50 -32.62
C ALA A 137 -37.29 16.16 -33.11
N ASN A 138 -36.57 15.27 -33.80
CA ASN A 138 -37.17 14.20 -34.60
C ASN A 138 -36.67 12.76 -34.37
N GLN A 139 -36.08 12.41 -33.22
CA GLN A 139 -35.82 10.98 -32.91
C GLN A 139 -36.30 10.61 -31.51
N ARG A 140 -37.45 9.94 -31.44
CA ARG A 140 -37.90 9.20 -30.25
C ARG A 140 -36.97 8.00 -30.05
N SER A 141 -36.00 8.12 -29.15
CA SER A 141 -35.14 7.00 -28.78
C SER A 141 -35.90 6.03 -27.88
N LEU A 142 -35.94 4.76 -28.29
CA LEU A 142 -36.50 3.70 -27.46
C LEU A 142 -35.65 3.55 -26.19
N PRO A 143 -36.27 3.21 -25.03
CA PRO A 143 -35.53 2.96 -23.81
C PRO A 143 -34.52 1.82 -24.01
N THR A 144 -33.34 1.97 -23.41
CA THR A 144 -32.32 0.91 -23.46
C THR A 144 -32.85 -0.33 -22.76
N ALA A 145 -32.79 -1.48 -23.46
CA ALA A 145 -33.22 -2.75 -22.90
C ALA A 145 -32.54 -3.03 -21.55
N PRO A 146 -33.25 -3.58 -20.54
CA PRO A 146 -32.73 -3.79 -19.20
C PRO A 146 -31.70 -4.94 -19.11
N PHE A 147 -31.40 -5.60 -20.24
CA PHE A 147 -30.49 -6.73 -20.28
C PHE A 147 -29.04 -6.27 -20.53
N PRO A 148 -28.06 -6.87 -19.83
CA PRO A 148 -26.65 -6.68 -20.17
C PRO A 148 -26.43 -6.99 -21.64
N ARG A 149 -25.73 -6.12 -22.36
CA ARG A 149 -25.34 -6.43 -23.75
C ARG A 149 -24.44 -7.65 -23.75
N MET A 150 -24.85 -8.70 -24.46
CA MET A 150 -24.09 -9.94 -24.57
C MET A 150 -22.73 -9.77 -25.25
N PHE A 151 -22.58 -8.74 -26.08
CA PHE A 151 -21.36 -8.45 -26.80
C PHE A 151 -20.90 -7.03 -26.56
N TYR A 152 -19.59 -6.90 -26.34
CA TYR A 152 -18.94 -5.60 -26.29
C TYR A 152 -19.05 -4.94 -27.67
N LYS A 153 -19.54 -3.70 -27.69
CA LYS A 153 -19.53 -2.83 -28.85
C LYS A 153 -18.73 -1.60 -28.49
N GLU A 154 -17.57 -1.42 -29.11
CA GLU A 154 -16.75 -0.23 -28.90
C GLU A 154 -17.54 1.02 -29.32
N PRO A 155 -17.64 2.05 -28.45
CA PRO A 155 -18.26 3.31 -28.83
C PRO A 155 -17.42 4.04 -29.89
N ASP A 156 -18.07 4.63 -30.91
CA ASP A 156 -17.36 5.37 -31.97
C ASP A 156 -16.47 6.48 -31.38
N PRO A 157 -15.32 6.76 -32.02
CA PRO A 157 -14.27 7.61 -31.49
C PRO A 157 -14.73 9.06 -31.34
N VAL A 158 -14.25 9.70 -30.26
CA VAL A 158 -14.49 11.13 -29.98
C VAL A 158 -13.12 11.78 -29.82
N PRO A 159 -12.64 12.57 -30.81
CA PRO A 159 -11.27 13.07 -30.82
C PRO A 159 -10.84 13.81 -29.55
N ASN A 160 -11.73 14.64 -28.98
CA ASN A 160 -11.47 15.41 -27.76
C ASN A 160 -11.22 14.50 -26.54
N VAL A 161 -12.07 13.49 -26.35
CA VAL A 161 -11.93 12.50 -25.28
C VAL A 161 -10.70 11.64 -25.50
N ASP A 162 -10.49 11.17 -26.73
CA ASP A 162 -9.42 10.24 -27.06
C ASP A 162 -8.03 10.86 -26.90
N VAL A 163 -7.86 12.15 -27.22
CA VAL A 163 -6.61 12.88 -26.97
C VAL A 163 -6.32 12.99 -25.47
N LYS A 164 -7.32 13.35 -24.66
CA LYS A 164 -7.17 13.47 -23.20
C LYS A 164 -6.86 12.13 -22.52
N VAL A 165 -7.59 11.08 -22.90
CA VAL A 165 -7.36 9.72 -22.40
C VAL A 165 -5.99 9.23 -22.82
N ARG A 166 -5.53 9.53 -24.05
CA ARG A 166 -4.19 9.19 -24.51
C ARG A 166 -3.12 9.89 -23.68
N MET A 167 -3.23 11.20 -23.48
CA MET A 167 -2.30 11.96 -22.63
C MET A 167 -2.21 11.38 -21.21
N LEU A 168 -3.36 11.07 -20.61
CA LEU A 168 -3.42 10.44 -19.28
C LEU A 168 -2.76 9.05 -19.28
N SER A 169 -3.09 8.22 -20.27
CA SER A 169 -2.51 6.88 -20.42
C SER A 169 -0.99 6.93 -20.55
N THR A 170 -0.46 7.86 -21.35
CA THR A 170 0.99 8.07 -21.50
C THR A 170 1.63 8.53 -20.20
N GLY A 171 1.00 9.45 -19.46
CA GLY A 171 1.48 9.91 -18.16
C GLY A 171 1.56 8.77 -17.14
N VAL A 172 0.49 7.97 -17.03
CA VAL A 172 0.47 6.82 -16.11
C VAL A 172 1.45 5.73 -16.54
N LEU A 173 1.56 5.44 -17.83
CA LEU A 173 2.57 4.49 -18.34
C LEU A 173 3.99 4.93 -18.00
N ASN A 174 4.30 6.23 -18.11
CA ASN A 174 5.60 6.77 -17.74
C ASN A 174 5.89 6.57 -16.23
N VAL A 175 4.92 6.89 -15.37
CA VAL A 175 5.03 6.65 -13.92
C VAL A 175 5.25 5.16 -13.63
N LEU A 176 4.45 4.28 -14.23
CA LEU A 176 4.60 2.84 -14.05
C LEU A 176 5.98 2.35 -14.52
N ASN A 177 6.49 2.85 -15.66
CA ASN A 177 7.81 2.50 -16.17
C ASN A 177 8.96 3.01 -15.29
N GLN A 178 8.84 4.20 -14.70
CA GLN A 178 9.81 4.72 -13.74
C GLN A 178 9.89 3.83 -12.49
N HIS A 179 8.73 3.41 -11.97
CA HIS A 179 8.65 2.56 -10.79
C HIS A 179 8.91 1.08 -11.09
N ARG A 180 8.89 0.66 -12.36
CA ARG A 180 9.24 -0.70 -12.80
C ARG A 180 10.74 -0.98 -12.68
N ARG A 181 11.59 0.05 -12.83
CA ARG A 181 13.06 -0.12 -12.93
C ARG A 181 13.80 -0.06 -11.61
N HIS A 182 13.22 0.53 -10.57
CA HIS A 182 13.91 0.74 -9.30
C HIS A 182 13.03 0.41 -8.08
N GLN A 183 12.99 -0.87 -7.73
CA GLN A 183 12.82 -1.24 -6.34
C GLN A 183 14.05 -2.01 -5.89
N ASN A 184 15.10 -1.26 -5.56
CA ASN A 184 16.22 -1.78 -4.79
C ASN A 184 15.67 -2.06 -3.39
N SER A 185 15.09 -3.25 -3.17
CA SER A 185 14.81 -3.65 -1.80
C SER A 185 16.17 -3.79 -1.12
N ASN A 186 16.36 -3.14 0.03
CA ASN A 186 17.52 -3.37 0.90
C ASN A 186 17.49 -4.76 1.55
N LEU A 187 16.53 -5.60 1.17
CA LEU A 187 16.42 -6.99 1.58
C LEU A 187 17.52 -7.84 0.94
N THR A 188 18.14 -8.69 1.75
CA THR A 188 19.07 -9.71 1.25
C THR A 188 18.31 -10.76 0.41
N PHE A 189 19.04 -11.56 -0.37
CA PHE A 189 18.44 -12.62 -1.19
C PHE A 189 17.60 -13.59 -0.35
N GLN A 190 18.09 -13.96 0.84
CA GLN A 190 17.42 -14.85 1.76
C GLN A 190 16.06 -14.28 2.22
N GLN A 191 16.04 -13.01 2.64
CA GLN A 191 14.81 -12.34 3.06
C GLN A 191 13.78 -12.23 1.92
N ARG A 192 14.25 -12.00 0.69
CA ARG A 192 13.36 -11.99 -0.49
C ARG A 192 12.73 -13.35 -0.76
N GLN A 193 13.48 -14.42 -0.54
CA GLN A 193 12.97 -15.78 -0.70
C GLN A 193 11.93 -16.11 0.37
N GLU A 194 12.15 -15.69 1.61
CA GLU A 194 11.22 -15.88 2.73
C GLU A 194 9.92 -15.09 2.52
N PHE A 195 9.99 -13.85 2.03
CA PHE A 195 8.80 -13.10 1.63
C PHE A 195 8.03 -13.75 0.47
N ARG A 196 8.73 -14.41 -0.44
CA ARG A 196 8.09 -15.15 -1.53
C ARG A 196 7.33 -16.35 -0.98
N GLU A 197 7.93 -17.12 -0.09
CA GLU A 197 7.30 -18.26 0.57
C GLU A 197 6.02 -17.85 1.32
N ILE A 198 6.10 -16.83 2.18
CA ILE A 198 4.93 -16.31 2.92
C ILE A 198 3.83 -15.86 1.96
N ARG A 199 4.20 -15.20 0.85
CA ARG A 199 3.25 -14.74 -0.16
C ARG A 199 2.60 -15.89 -0.92
N GLU A 200 3.38 -16.92 -1.26
CA GLU A 200 2.88 -18.13 -1.93
C GLU A 200 1.90 -18.88 -1.03
N LEU A 201 2.25 -19.07 0.25
CA LEU A 201 1.36 -19.68 1.24
C LEU A 201 0.04 -18.90 1.40
N GLY A 202 0.09 -17.56 1.39
CA GLY A 202 -1.11 -16.72 1.43
C GLY A 202 -1.92 -16.77 0.13
N SER A 203 -1.26 -16.79 -1.03
CA SER A 203 -1.93 -16.80 -2.35
C SER A 203 -2.57 -18.15 -2.66
N ASN A 204 -1.96 -19.23 -2.19
CA ASN A 204 -2.48 -20.60 -2.32
C ASN A 204 -3.63 -20.87 -1.34
N GLY A 205 -3.93 -19.92 -0.44
CA GLY A 205 -4.96 -20.09 0.58
C GLY A 205 -4.57 -21.08 1.68
N THR A 206 -3.27 -21.35 1.86
CA THR A 206 -2.79 -22.21 2.95
C THR A 206 -2.88 -21.48 4.28
N ILE A 207 -2.42 -20.22 4.30
CA ILE A 207 -2.38 -19.39 5.52
C ILE A 207 -3.14 -18.07 5.33
N ARG A 208 -3.69 -17.56 6.42
CA ARG A 208 -4.17 -16.20 6.59
C ARG A 208 -3.29 -15.48 7.59
N ILE A 209 -2.85 -14.28 7.22
CA ILE A 209 -2.09 -13.38 8.09
C ILE A 209 -2.98 -12.21 8.45
N SER A 210 -3.12 -11.91 9.73
CA SER A 210 -3.93 -10.82 10.25
C SER A 210 -3.20 -10.06 11.35
N VAL A 211 -3.73 -8.90 11.72
CA VAL A 211 -3.18 -8.08 12.80
C VAL A 211 -4.12 -8.18 13.99
N SER A 212 -3.60 -8.53 15.15
CA SER A 212 -4.34 -8.60 16.42
C SER A 212 -4.84 -7.22 16.84
N ASP A 213 -6.09 -7.18 17.30
CA ASP A 213 -6.74 -5.96 17.80
C ASP A 213 -6.15 -5.47 19.13
N LYS A 214 -5.59 -6.37 19.94
CA LYS A 214 -5.06 -6.07 21.28
C LYS A 214 -3.64 -5.56 21.29
N GLY A 215 -2.80 -5.98 20.33
CA GLY A 215 -1.35 -5.77 20.41
C GLY A 215 -0.67 -5.37 19.11
N GLY A 216 -1.39 -5.34 17.97
CA GLY A 216 -0.77 -5.09 16.67
C GLY A 216 0.21 -6.19 16.22
N GLU A 217 0.25 -7.31 16.94
CA GLU A 217 0.99 -8.52 16.58
C GLU A 217 0.37 -9.21 15.37
N LEU A 218 1.20 -9.91 14.60
CA LEU A 218 0.76 -10.68 13.45
C LEU A 218 0.23 -12.03 13.90
N VAL A 219 -0.99 -12.34 13.54
CA VAL A 219 -1.61 -13.65 13.77
C VAL A 219 -1.59 -14.41 12.45
N VAL A 220 -0.87 -15.52 12.40
CA VAL A 220 -0.86 -16.44 11.27
C VAL A 220 -1.67 -17.67 11.61
N MET A 221 -2.60 -18.04 10.74
CA MET A 221 -3.47 -19.20 10.95
C MET A 221 -3.79 -19.90 9.63
N PRO A 222 -4.07 -21.22 9.62
CA PRO A 222 -4.55 -21.91 8.44
C PRO A 222 -5.86 -21.30 7.93
N GLN A 223 -6.01 -21.16 6.61
CA GLN A 223 -7.26 -20.62 6.06
C GLN A 223 -8.46 -21.55 6.33
N SER A 224 -8.22 -22.87 6.40
CA SER A 224 -9.23 -23.85 6.81
C SER A 224 -9.76 -23.58 8.21
N LEU A 225 -8.86 -23.31 9.16
CA LEU A 225 -9.20 -22.99 10.54
C LEU A 225 -9.96 -21.66 10.62
N ASP A 226 -9.53 -20.64 9.88
CA ASP A 226 -10.22 -19.35 9.81
C ASP A 226 -11.66 -19.47 9.28
N ARG A 227 -11.86 -20.28 8.24
CA ARG A 227 -13.20 -20.56 7.70
C ARG A 227 -14.07 -21.28 8.72
N ALA A 228 -13.53 -22.30 9.39
CA ALA A 228 -14.25 -23.05 10.41
C ALA A 228 -14.69 -22.14 11.57
N ILE A 229 -13.80 -21.25 12.06
CA ILE A 229 -14.15 -20.27 13.08
C ILE A 229 -15.25 -19.33 12.59
N THR A 230 -15.12 -18.82 11.37
CA THR A 230 -16.11 -17.91 10.78
C THR A 230 -17.47 -18.58 10.64
N GLU A 231 -17.52 -19.84 10.17
CA GLU A 231 -18.76 -20.61 10.06
C GLU A 231 -19.42 -20.86 11.42
N ILE A 232 -18.66 -21.21 12.44
CA ILE A 232 -19.18 -21.38 13.81
C ILE A 232 -19.73 -20.04 14.32
N HIS A 233 -18.99 -18.95 14.16
CA HIS A 233 -19.41 -17.63 14.61
C HIS A 233 -20.71 -17.17 13.93
N LEU A 234 -20.85 -17.40 12.62
CA LEU A 234 -22.06 -17.07 11.86
C LEU A 234 -23.27 -17.92 12.27
N ARG A 235 -23.08 -19.14 12.77
CA ARG A 235 -24.17 -19.99 13.30
C ARG A 235 -24.66 -19.54 14.67
N HIS A 236 -23.78 -18.93 15.48
CA HIS A 236 -24.13 -18.46 16.83
C HIS A 236 -24.89 -17.13 16.86
N THR A 237 -24.90 -16.35 15.77
CA THR A 237 -25.63 -15.08 15.69
C THR A 237 -27.08 -15.22 15.20
N THR A 238 -27.52 -16.44 14.86
CA THR A 238 -28.88 -16.74 14.37
C THR A 238 -29.85 -17.26 15.44
N THR A 239 -29.52 -17.12 16.73
CA THR A 239 -30.42 -17.38 17.87
C THR A 239 -30.64 -16.12 18.67
#